data_AF-A0A5K1EV42-F1
#
_entry.id   AF-A0A5K1EV42-F1
#
_cell.length_a   1.000
_cell.length_b   1.000
_cell.length_c   1.000
_cell.angle_alpha   90.00
_cell.angle_beta   90.00
_cell.angle_gamma   90.00
#
_symmetry.space_group_name_H-M   'P 1'
#
loop_
_entity.id
_entity.type
_entity.pdbx_description
1 polymer ?
#
loop_
_entity_poly.entity_id
_entity_poly.type
_entity_poly.pdbx_seq_one_letter_code
_entity_poly.pdbx_strand_id
1 'polypeptide(L)'
;DLQIEKMIGGDYEKGGIYFLSDSVGIATFSTTSLSSSFQWHLRLGHPYVSKLRHLLPHLSVPESFQCEACQLGKHTRSSYSLSLSPSSYGLFDLLHVDVWGLSEVA
;
A
#
# COMPACT_ATOMS: atom_id res chain seq x y z
N ASP A 1 9.12 -32.71 27.14
CA ASP A 1 9.31 -31.86 28.32
C ASP A 1 9.72 -30.47 27.84
N LEU A 2 8.74 -29.65 27.47
CA LEU A 2 8.95 -28.27 27.03
C LEU A 2 8.88 -27.41 28.30
N GLN A 3 10.03 -27.23 28.95
CA GLN A 3 10.25 -26.26 30.01
C GLN A 3 10.21 -24.84 29.41
N ILE A 4 9.06 -24.41 28.87
CA ILE A 4 8.82 -23.06 28.37
C ILE A 4 7.75 -22.43 29.27
N GLU A 5 8.14 -22.08 30.50
CA GLU A 5 7.43 -21.10 31.33
C GLU A 5 8.17 -19.76 31.34
N LYS A 6 8.88 -19.43 30.25
CA LYS A 6 9.50 -18.11 30.14
C LYS A 6 8.50 -17.15 29.51
N MET A 7 7.82 -16.38 30.35
CA MET A 7 6.96 -15.26 29.96
C MET A 7 7.77 -14.26 29.12
N ILE A 8 7.33 -13.99 27.89
CA ILE A 8 8.06 -13.13 26.92
C ILE A 8 7.71 -11.64 27.13
N GLY A 9 6.57 -11.33 27.76
CA GLY A 9 6.13 -9.97 28.09
C GLY A 9 6.07 -9.73 29.61
N GLY A 10 6.20 -8.49 30.06
CA GLY A 10 6.11 -8.07 31.48
C GLY A 10 4.73 -7.49 31.87
N ASP A 11 3.69 -7.89 31.14
CA ASP A 11 2.34 -7.36 31.21
C ASP A 11 1.42 -8.17 32.15
N TYR A 12 0.38 -7.52 32.68
CA TYR A 12 -0.69 -8.19 33.45
C TYR A 12 -2.07 -7.68 33.03
N GLU A 13 -3.08 -8.55 33.09
CA GLU A 13 -4.46 -8.22 32.74
C GLU A 13 -5.23 -7.70 33.97
N LYS A 14 -6.01 -6.64 33.80
CA LYS A 14 -6.97 -6.20 34.82
C LYS A 14 -8.27 -5.72 34.18
N GLY A 15 -9.32 -6.53 34.28
CA GLY A 15 -10.65 -6.18 33.77
C GLY A 15 -10.77 -6.25 32.24
N GLY A 16 -10.14 -7.23 31.59
CA GLY A 16 -10.20 -7.42 30.14
C GLY A 16 -9.26 -6.51 29.33
N ILE A 17 -8.40 -5.74 30.00
CA ILE A 17 -7.40 -4.88 29.37
C ILE A 17 -6.00 -5.25 29.90
N TYR A 18 -5.05 -5.39 28.98
CA TYR A 18 -3.65 -5.72 29.25
C TYR A 18 -2.88 -4.45 29.59
N PHE A 19 -2.22 -4.44 30.75
CA PHE A 19 -1.38 -3.34 31.23
C PHE A 19 0.09 -3.68 31.05
N LEU A 20 0.82 -2.79 30.38
CA LEU A 20 2.26 -2.87 30.24
C LEU A 20 2.90 -2.22 31.48
N SER A 21 3.40 -3.03 32.40
CA SER A 21 3.85 -2.58 33.74
C SER A 21 5.14 -1.76 33.71
N ASP A 22 6.01 -2.06 32.76
CA ASP A 22 7.25 -1.32 32.61
C ASP A 22 6.99 -0.04 31.82
N SER A 23 7.63 1.05 32.23
CA SER A 23 7.98 2.08 31.27
C SER A 23 8.87 1.40 30.24
N VAL A 24 8.26 0.79 29.23
CA VAL A 24 8.91 0.56 27.95
C VAL A 24 9.33 1.95 27.58
N GLY A 25 10.58 2.30 27.87
CA GLY A 25 11.19 3.53 27.41
C GLY A 25 10.80 3.52 25.96
N ILE A 26 9.89 4.44 25.59
CA ILE A 26 9.22 4.43 24.28
C ILE A 26 10.32 4.04 23.36
N ALA A 27 10.19 2.88 22.69
CA ALA A 27 11.18 2.45 21.74
C ALA A 27 11.15 3.55 20.70
N THR A 28 11.92 4.59 20.98
CA THR A 28 12.30 5.63 20.07
C THR A 28 12.98 4.74 19.08
N PHE A 29 12.32 4.52 17.95
CA PHE A 29 12.93 3.97 16.79
C PHE A 29 14.06 4.95 16.49
N SER A 30 15.18 4.73 17.17
CA SER A 30 16.40 5.45 16.99
C SER A 30 16.85 4.88 15.67
N THR A 31 16.40 5.52 14.59
CA THR A 31 16.92 5.27 13.26
C THR A 31 18.33 5.84 13.31
N THR A 32 19.25 5.09 13.93
CA THR A 32 20.67 5.41 14.05
C THR A 32 21.35 5.39 12.68
N SER A 33 20.67 4.88 11.65
CA SER A 33 20.88 5.29 10.27
C SER A 33 19.85 6.34 9.88
N LEU A 34 20.31 7.50 9.39
CA LEU A 34 19.48 8.48 8.71
C LEU A 34 18.61 7.75 7.66
N SER A 35 17.35 7.49 8.00
CA SER A 35 16.47 6.71 7.11
C SER A 35 16.34 7.49 5.82
N SER A 36 16.65 6.87 4.68
CA SER A 36 16.57 7.59 3.41
C SER A 36 15.13 8.03 3.16
N SER A 37 14.95 9.12 2.40
CA SER A 37 13.62 9.56 1.99
C SER A 37 12.82 8.45 1.31
N PHE A 38 13.53 7.55 0.62
CA PHE A 38 12.96 6.36 0.00
C PHE A 38 12.37 5.38 1.02
N GLN A 39 13.03 5.11 2.14
CA GLN A 39 12.51 4.20 3.17
C GLN A 39 11.21 4.71 3.79
N TRP A 40 11.13 6.01 4.08
CA TRP A 40 9.90 6.61 4.60
C TRP A 40 8.78 6.65 3.58
N HIS A 41 9.10 6.87 2.31
CA HIS A 41 8.15 6.75 1.22
C HIS A 41 7.52 5.34 1.16
N LEU A 42 8.33 4.27 1.30
CA LEU A 42 7.81 2.90 1.35
C LEU A 42 6.96 2.64 2.61
N ARG A 43 7.47 3.01 3.79
CA ARG A 43 6.79 2.79 5.09
C ARG A 43 5.42 3.48 5.18
N LEU A 44 5.27 4.64 4.54
CA LEU A 44 4.03 5.43 4.55
C LEU A 44 3.06 5.08 3.42
N GLY A 45 3.34 4.04 2.63
CA GLY A 45 2.44 3.58 1.55
C GLY A 45 2.51 4.47 0.31
N HIS A 46 3.71 4.80 -0.15
CA HIS A 46 3.96 5.52 -1.39
C HIS A 46 3.28 6.90 -1.52
N PRO A 47 3.32 7.77 -0.49
CA PRO A 47 2.75 9.11 -0.61
C PRO A 47 3.49 9.92 -1.67
N TYR A 48 2.77 10.86 -2.30
CA TYR A 48 3.39 11.84 -3.19
C TYR A 48 4.47 12.65 -2.45
N VAL A 49 5.51 13.07 -3.17
CA VAL A 49 6.69 13.73 -2.59
C VAL A 49 6.33 14.96 -1.74
N SER A 50 5.38 15.80 -2.16
CA SER A 50 4.97 16.96 -1.35
C SER A 50 4.29 16.54 -0.04
N LYS A 51 3.50 15.46 -0.05
CA LYS A 51 2.88 14.89 1.15
C LYS A 51 3.93 14.29 2.07
N LEU A 52 4.94 13.62 1.52
CA LEU A 52 6.08 13.11 2.30
C LEU A 52 6.85 14.25 2.99
N ARG A 53 7.13 15.35 2.30
CA ARG A 53 7.77 16.55 2.88
C ARG A 53 6.92 17.20 3.97
N HIS A 54 5.60 17.20 3.80
CA HIS A 54 4.69 17.75 4.81
C HIS A 54 4.61 16.88 6.07
N LEU A 55 4.60 15.54 5.91
CA LEU A 55 4.57 14.60 7.03
C LEU A 55 5.91 14.52 7.77
N LEU A 56 7.03 14.67 7.05
CA LEU A 56 8.39 14.52 7.59
C LEU A 56 9.26 15.71 7.14
N PRO A 57 9.07 16.91 7.73
CA PRO A 57 9.75 18.14 7.28
C PRO A 57 11.28 18.12 7.48
N HIS A 58 11.77 17.28 8.39
CA HIS A 58 13.21 17.10 8.64
C HIS A 58 13.89 16.18 7.62
N LEU A 59 13.12 15.54 6.74
CA LEU A 59 13.61 14.57 5.77
C LEU A 59 14.02 15.27 4.47
N SER A 60 15.29 15.20 4.12
CA SER A 60 15.77 15.67 2.82
C SER A 60 15.31 14.73 1.71
N VAL A 61 14.32 15.18 0.92
CA VAL A 61 13.83 14.45 -0.27
C VAL A 61 14.43 15.10 -1.53
N PRO A 62 15.31 14.41 -2.28
CA PRO A 62 15.94 14.95 -3.48
C PRO A 62 14.89 15.30 -4.55
N GLU A 63 15.18 16.29 -5.39
CA GLU A 63 14.29 16.64 -6.51
C GLU A 63 14.19 15.51 -7.54
N SER A 64 15.27 14.75 -7.72
CA SER A 64 15.34 13.57 -8.58
C SER A 64 14.74 12.31 -7.92
N PHE A 65 13.88 12.45 -6.91
CA PHE A 65 13.25 11.30 -6.25
C PHE A 65 12.38 10.51 -7.22
N GLN A 66 12.72 9.23 -7.41
CA GLN A 66 11.97 8.31 -8.25
C GLN A 66 11.68 7.00 -7.51
N CYS A 67 10.50 6.44 -7.78
CA CYS A 67 10.09 5.14 -7.28
C CYS A 67 9.43 4.38 -8.43
N GLU A 68 10.01 3.25 -8.82
CA GLU A 68 9.53 2.42 -9.92
C GLU A 68 8.08 1.98 -9.71
N ALA A 69 7.74 1.48 -8.52
CA ALA A 69 6.37 1.07 -8.20
C ALA A 69 5.34 2.20 -8.38
N CYS A 70 5.73 3.44 -8.04
CA CYS A 70 4.86 4.60 -8.25
C CYS A 70 4.73 4.98 -9.73
N GLN A 71 5.82 4.87 -10.50
CA GLN A 71 5.82 5.13 -11.94
C GLN A 71 4.93 4.12 -12.66
N LEU A 72 5.10 2.84 -12.36
CA LEU A 72 4.29 1.76 -12.91
C LEU A 72 2.82 1.86 -12.47
N GLY A 73 2.56 2.19 -11.20
CA GLY A 73 1.20 2.36 -10.69
C GLY A 73 0.46 3.57 -11.27
N LYS A 74 1.19 4.60 -11.73
CA LYS A 74 0.63 5.76 -12.44
C LYS A 74 0.53 5.56 -13.95
N HIS A 75 1.13 4.51 -14.49
CA HIS A 75 1.13 4.26 -15.91
C HIS A 75 -0.29 3.94 -16.37
N THR A 76 -0.86 4.83 -17.17
CA THR A 76 -2.15 4.56 -17.81
C THR A 76 -1.91 3.73 -19.05
N ARG A 77 -2.77 2.75 -19.29
CA ARG A 77 -2.72 1.99 -20.54
C ARG A 77 -3.03 2.95 -21.69
N SER A 78 -2.21 2.93 -22.74
CA SER A 78 -2.51 3.66 -23.97
C SER A 78 -3.92 3.32 -24.46
N SER A 79 -4.64 4.34 -24.94
CA SER A 79 -5.93 4.15 -25.58
C SER A 79 -5.79 3.19 -26.77
N TYR A 80 -6.80 2.35 -26.97
CA TYR A 80 -6.90 1.57 -28.19
C TYR A 80 -7.04 2.52 -29.39
N SER A 81 -6.41 2.19 -30.51
CA SER A 81 -6.65 2.90 -31.76
C SER A 81 -8.12 2.77 -32.12
N LEU A 82 -8.76 3.88 -32.50
CA LEU A 82 -10.10 3.84 -33.07
C LEU A 82 -10.06 3.00 -34.35
N SER A 83 -11.01 2.09 -34.50
CA SER A 83 -11.18 1.36 -35.76
C SER A 83 -11.69 2.35 -36.81
N LEU A 84 -10.95 2.49 -37.91
CA LEU A 84 -11.38 3.29 -39.07
C LEU A 84 -12.44 2.57 -39.92
N SER A 85 -12.59 1.26 -39.70
CA SER A 85 -13.63 0.45 -40.34
C SER A 85 -14.88 0.43 -39.46
N PRO A 86 -16.08 0.65 -40.04
CA PRO A 86 -17.32 0.46 -39.30
C PRO A 86 -17.46 -1.02 -38.91
N SER A 87 -17.86 -1.27 -37.67
CA SER A 87 -18.07 -2.62 -37.14
C SER A 87 -19.37 -3.27 -37.62
N SER A 88 -20.24 -2.50 -38.27
CA SER A 88 -21.55 -2.89 -38.80
C SER A 88 -21.93 -1.96 -39.97
N TYR A 89 -22.69 -2.48 -40.95
CA TYR A 89 -23.16 -1.71 -42.11
C TYR A 89 -24.69 -1.54 -42.13
N GLY A 90 -25.43 -2.23 -41.26
CA GLY A 90 -26.88 -2.29 -41.18
C GLY A 90 -27.43 -2.26 -39.74
N LEU A 91 -28.76 -2.23 -39.63
CA LEU A 91 -29.44 -2.30 -38.33
C LEU A 91 -29.36 -3.73 -37.79
N PHE A 92 -28.91 -3.88 -36.54
CA PHE A 92 -28.74 -5.16 -35.84
C PHE A 92 -27.61 -6.09 -36.35
N ASP A 93 -26.68 -5.65 -37.21
CA ASP A 93 -25.59 -6.55 -37.67
C ASP A 93 -24.63 -6.96 -36.54
N LEU A 94 -24.51 -6.14 -35.49
CA LEU A 94 -23.61 -6.40 -34.37
C LEU A 94 -24.33 -6.13 -33.04
N LEU A 95 -24.47 -7.19 -32.24
CA LEU A 95 -25.05 -7.15 -30.91
C LEU A 95 -24.00 -7.63 -29.90
N HIS A 96 -23.65 -6.77 -28.94
CA HIS A 96 -22.71 -7.11 -27.87
C HIS A 96 -23.50 -7.57 -26.65
N VAL A 97 -23.32 -8.83 -26.24
CA VAL A 97 -23.90 -9.38 -25.01
C VAL A 97 -22.74 -9.73 -24.09
N ASP A 98 -22.76 -9.19 -22.88
CA ASP A 98 -21.85 -9.59 -21.81
C ASP A 98 -22.61 -10.47 -20.81
N VAL A 99 -21.94 -11.49 -20.27
CA VAL A 99 -22.50 -12.36 -19.24
C VAL A 99 -21.81 -12.01 -17.93
N TRP A 100 -22.47 -11.21 -17.10
CA TRP A 100 -21.99 -10.89 -15.76
C TRP A 100 -22.84 -11.59 -14.71
N GLY A 101 -22.19 -12.35 -13.81
CA GLY A 101 -22.81 -12.94 -12.63
C GLY A 101 -22.84 -14.48 -12.62
N LEU A 102 -23.04 -15.04 -11.42
CA LEU A 102 -22.90 -16.46 -11.09
C LEU A 102 -23.73 -17.36 -12.02
N SER A 103 -23.05 -18.12 -12.86
CA SER A 103 -23.60 -19.38 -13.34
C SER A 103 -23.57 -20.34 -12.15
N GLU A 104 -24.74 -20.65 -11.56
CA GLU A 104 -24.83 -21.79 -10.65
C GLU A 104 -24.52 -23.05 -11.46
N VAL A 105 -23.37 -23.65 -11.18
CA VAL A 105 -23.04 -24.99 -11.65
C VAL A 105 -23.74 -25.94 -10.69
N ALA A 106 -24.81 -26.58 -11.17
CA ALA A 106 -25.47 -27.69 -10.51
C ALA A 106 -24.64 -28.98 -10.62
#